data_AF-A0A328U821-F1
#
_entry.id   AF-A0A328U821-F1
#
_cell.length_a   1.000
_cell.length_b   1.000
_cell.length_c   1.000
_cell.angle_alpha   90.00
_cell.angle_beta   90.00
_cell.angle_gamma   90.00
#
_symmetry.space_group_name_H-M   'P 1'
#
loop_
_entity.id
_entity.type
_entity.pdbx_description
1 polymer ?
#
loop_
_entity_poly.entity_id
_entity_poly.type
_entity_poly.pdbx_seq_one_letter_code
_entity_poly.pdbx_strand_id
1 'polypeptide(L)' 'MQELRCKVCRKPPCEISEYIVNACLAKISPDEYVRKEELSLNPQTGLFYCTSCFIKIGMPYGKA' A
#
# COMPACT_ATOMS: atom_id res chain seq x y z
N MET A 1 -12.40 -5.47 -10.66
CA MET A 1 -11.03 -5.16 -10.18
C MET A 1 -11.17 -4.52 -8.81
N GLN A 2 -10.51 -5.05 -7.77
CA GLN A 2 -10.48 -4.38 -6.46
C GLN A 2 -9.47 -3.23 -6.50
N GLU A 3 -9.92 -2.01 -6.30
CA GLU A 3 -9.07 -0.81 -6.23
C GLU A 3 -8.31 -0.76 -4.89
N LEU A 4 -6.98 -0.83 -4.95
CA LEU A 4 -6.13 -0.69 -3.77
C LEU A 4 -5.98 0.77 -3.39
N ARG A 5 -6.06 1.07 -2.08
CA ARG A 5 -5.86 2.43 -1.58
C ARG A 5 -5.46 2.46 -0.13
N CYS A 6 -4.71 3.51 0.24
CA CYS A 6 -4.37 3.72 1.63
C CYS A 6 -5.63 4.05 2.45
N LYS A 7 -5.80 3.42 3.62
CA LYS A 7 -6.94 3.68 4.52
C LYS A 7 -7.02 5.13 5.02
N VAL A 8 -5.87 5.79 5.16
CA VAL A 8 -5.78 7.14 5.73
C VAL A 8 -5.80 8.21 4.63
N CYS A 9 -4.81 8.21 3.74
CA CYS A 9 -4.68 9.25 2.72
C CYS A 9 -5.45 8.95 1.43
N ARG A 10 -6.09 7.78 1.30
CA ARG A 10 -6.91 7.34 0.16
C ARG A 10 -6.19 7.28 -1.19
N LYS A 11 -4.88 7.52 -1.22
CA LYS A 11 -4.06 7.42 -2.43
C LYS A 11 -3.95 5.98 -2.92
N PRO A 12 -4.02 5.74 -4.24
CA PRO A 12 -3.69 4.45 -4.83
C PRO A 12 -2.17 4.19 -4.83
N PRO A 13 -1.71 2.94 -5.02
CA PRO A 13 -0.30 2.60 -5.07
C PRO A 13 0.49 3.38 -6.13
N CYS A 14 -0.13 3.69 -7.26
CA CYS A 14 0.47 4.46 -8.35
C CYS A 14 0.69 5.95 -8.03
N GLU A 15 0.18 6.46 -6.92
CA GLU A 15 0.41 7.84 -6.44
C GLU A 15 1.39 7.91 -5.26
N ILE A 16 1.91 6.76 -4.81
CA ILE A 16 2.82 6.68 -3.66
C ILE A 16 4.21 6.40 -4.19
N SER A 17 5.09 7.41 -4.12
CA SER A 17 6.44 7.37 -4.70
C SER A 17 7.25 6.14 -4.28
N GLU A 18 7.13 5.70 -3.03
CA GLU A 18 7.80 4.49 -2.53
C GLU A 18 7.40 3.24 -3.32
N TYR A 19 6.11 3.00 -3.54
CA TYR A 19 5.66 1.86 -4.32
C TYR A 19 5.96 2.01 -5.80
N ILE A 20 5.94 3.22 -6.36
CA ILE A 20 6.34 3.44 -7.75
C ILE A 20 7.80 3.03 -7.95
N VAL A 21 8.69 3.48 -7.07
CA VAL A 21 10.12 3.16 -7.13
C VAL A 21 10.35 1.66 -6.89
N ASN A 22 9.76 1.09 -5.85
CA ASN A 22 9.97 -0.33 -5.51
C ASN A 22 9.37 -1.27 -6.57
N ALA A 23 8.20 -0.94 -7.10
CA ALA A 23 7.59 -1.72 -8.18
C ALA A 23 8.41 -1.63 -9.48
N CYS A 24 8.98 -0.46 -9.78
CA CYS A 24 9.92 -0.30 -10.90
C CYS A 24 11.16 -1.17 -10.73
N LEU A 25 11.77 -1.18 -9.53
CA LEU A 25 12.92 -2.04 -9.21
C LEU A 25 12.57 -3.54 -9.32
N ALA A 26 11.38 -3.92 -8.86
CA ALA A 26 10.86 -5.29 -8.93
C ALA A 26 10.29 -5.67 -10.31
N LYS A 27 10.26 -4.73 -11.28
CA LYS A 27 9.67 -4.90 -12.62
C LYS A 27 8.21 -5.38 -12.61
N ILE A 28 7.42 -4.89 -11.67
CA ILE A 28 5.99 -5.16 -11.53
C ILE A 28 5.19 -3.84 -11.41
N SER A 29 3.87 -3.92 -11.45
CA SER A 29 3.01 -2.74 -11.22
C SER A 29 2.97 -2.39 -9.72
N PRO A 30 2.76 -1.10 -9.35
CA PRO A 30 2.59 -0.70 -7.94
C PRO A 30 1.48 -1.46 -7.21
N ASP A 31 0.37 -1.78 -7.88
CA ASP A 31 -0.68 -2.63 -7.32
C ASP A 31 -0.20 -4.05 -7.01
N GLU A 32 0.57 -4.67 -7.91
CA GLU A 32 1.13 -6.00 -7.71
C GLU A 32 2.15 -6.01 -6.57
N TYR A 33 2.94 -4.94 -6.46
CA TYR A 33 3.88 -4.76 -5.35
C TYR A 33 3.15 -4.73 -4.01
N VAL A 34 2.08 -3.94 -3.89
CA VAL A 34 1.27 -3.89 -2.66
C VAL A 34 0.62 -5.24 -2.38
N ARG A 35 0.15 -5.99 -3.38
CA ARG A 35 -0.44 -7.32 -3.15
C ARG A 35 0.56 -8.37 -2.64
N LYS A 36 1.83 -8.25 -3.01
CA LYS A 36 2.87 -9.23 -2.68
C LYS A 36 3.63 -8.88 -1.41
N GLU A 37 3.97 -7.60 -1.24
CA GLU A 37 4.94 -7.15 -0.24
C GLU A 37 4.30 -6.37 0.92
N GLU A 38 3.14 -5.74 0.73
CA GLU A 38 2.56 -4.86 1.75
C GLU A 38 1.87 -5.67 2.87
N LEU A 39 2.55 -5.79 4.00
CA LEU A 39 2.07 -6.56 5.15
C LEU A 39 0.78 -5.98 5.77
N SER A 40 0.57 -4.67 5.64
CA SER A 40 -0.62 -4.00 6.15
C SER A 40 -1.85 -4.19 5.26
N LEU A 41 -1.71 -4.81 4.08
CA LEU A 41 -2.82 -5.03 3.16
C LEU A 41 -3.87 -5.97 3.76
N ASN A 42 -5.11 -5.49 3.73
CA ASN A 42 -6.30 -6.28 3.96
C ASN A 42 -6.91 -6.71 2.62
N PRO A 43 -6.73 -7.98 2.19
CA PRO A 43 -7.22 -8.44 0.88
C PRO A 43 -8.75 -8.50 0.79
N GLN A 44 -9.47 -8.50 1.92
CA GLN A 44 -10.93 -8.47 1.92
C GLN A 44 -11.47 -7.08 1.58
N THR A 45 -10.78 -6.02 1.99
CA THR A 45 -11.23 -4.63 1.81
C THR A 45 -10.46 -3.87 0.73
N GLY A 46 -9.30 -4.38 0.31
CA GLY A 46 -8.38 -3.68 -0.61
C GLY A 46 -7.67 -2.48 0.03
N LEU A 47 -7.66 -2.39 1.36
CA LEU A 47 -7.06 -1.28 2.10
C LEU A 47 -5.68 -1.66 2.64
N PHE A 48 -4.77 -0.70 2.68
CA PHE A 48 -3.45 -0.82 3.29
C PHE A 48 -3.05 0.49 3.99
N TYR A 49 -1.90 0.53 4.66
CA TYR A 49 -1.30 1.77 5.17
C TYR A 49 -0.01 2.07 4.42
N CYS A 50 0.06 3.22 3.72
CA CYS A 50 1.35 3.64 3.18
C CYS A 50 2.30 4.00 4.32
N THR A 51 3.61 3.87 4.10
CA THR A 51 4.65 4.13 5.11
C THR A 51 4.46 5.47 5.83
N SER A 52 4.17 6.54 5.10
CA SER A 52 3.91 7.85 5.72
C SER A 52 2.70 7.87 6.65
N CYS A 53 1.60 7.21 6.26
CA CYS A 53 0.40 7.13 7.10
C CYS A 53 0.57 6.16 8.26
N PHE A 54 1.27 5.04 8.04
CA PHE A 54 1.59 4.05 9.06
C PHE A 54 2.37 4.70 10.22
N ILE A 55 3.41 5.49 9.90
CA ILE A 55 4.18 6.25 10.89
C ILE A 55 3.29 7.31 11.57
N LYS A 56 2.51 8.07 10.77
CA LYS A 56 1.67 9.17 11.28
C LYS A 56 0.63 8.72 12.30
N ILE A 57 0.06 7.52 12.15
CA ILE A 57 -0.96 6.99 13.07
C ILE A 57 -0.37 6.13 14.21
N GLY A 58 0.96 6.11 14.36
CA GLY A 58 1.62 5.46 15.48
C GLY A 58 1.94 3.98 15.29
N MET A 59 2.17 3.53 14.04
CA MET A 59 2.61 2.17 13.71
C MET A 59 1.64 1.08 14.21
N PRO A 60 0.39 1.05 13.71
CA PRO A 60 -0.61 0.11 14.17
C PRO A 60 -0.20 -1.32 13.79
N TYR A 61 -0.33 -2.26 14.72
CA TYR A 61 -0.11 -3.68 14.42
C TYR A 61 -1.29 -4.26 13.65
N GLY A 62 -1.01 -4.98 12.55
CA GLY A 62 -2.00 -5.76 11.80
C GLY A 62 -2.39 -5.18 10.45
N LYS A 63 -3.50 -5.70 9.90
CA LYS A 63 -4.04 -5.31 8.59
C LYS A 63 -4.92 -4.06 8.69
N ALA A 64 -5.00 -3.29 7.61
CA ALA A 64 -5.82 -2.08 7.53
C ALA A 64 -7.34 -2.35 7.61
#